data_AF-N9P4V1-F1
#
_entry.id   AF-N9P4V1-F1
#
_cell.length_a   1.000
_cell.length_b   1.000
_cell.length_c   1.000
_cell.angle_alpha   90.00
_cell.angle_beta   90.00
_cell.angle_gamma   90.00
#
_symmetry.space_group_name_H-M   'P 1'
#
loop_
_entity.id
_entity.type
_entity.pdbx_description
1 polymer ?
#
loop_
_entity_poly.entity_id
_entity_poly.type
_entity_poly.pdbx_seq_one_letter_code
_entity_poly.pdbx_strand_id
1 'polypeptide(L)'
;MSTISALAFEIQQTTKFHDIEIKRSYINEIVAALFGFKTFNSLKLSSYPIFTDSIDDQLDGELFENRCEELNVSIALAPFFQKHLSNYHFLYLTNEEMSQLVRHALDDDSLHDNVLERLKKTFIEFPQVSIYPYLIAQFYSDCESDFDEQNKDMNYLYHRYLQGKEISPTWKAGLDNFIKEKERNNEYKDNYIKYLKIAAHLGSFPAQLELYQFGDNDHYVDDDDFDEDMYDYSH
;
A
#
# COMPACT_ATOMS: atom_id res chain seq x y z
N MET A 1 -6.73 13.93 7.04
CA MET A 1 -5.79 13.31 6.10
C MET A 1 -4.54 14.16 6.02
N SER A 2 -3.43 13.67 6.56
CA SER A 2 -2.17 14.42 6.59
C SER A 2 -1.40 14.22 5.28
N THR A 3 -1.72 15.03 4.29
CA THR A 3 -0.94 15.10 3.04
C THR A 3 0.32 15.92 3.26
N ILE A 4 1.35 15.76 2.42
CA ILE A 4 2.54 16.62 2.45
C ILE A 4 2.20 18.12 2.33
N SER A 5 1.13 18.44 1.60
CA SER A 5 0.64 19.82 1.49
C SER A 5 0.03 20.34 2.81
N ALA A 6 -0.62 19.46 3.59
CA ALA A 6 -1.10 19.79 4.92
C ALA A 6 0.07 20.02 5.88
N LEU A 7 1.07 19.12 5.87
CA LEU A 7 2.29 19.26 6.67
C LEU A 7 3.02 20.58 6.38
N ALA A 8 3.26 20.88 5.10
CA ALA A 8 3.92 22.13 4.71
C ALA A 8 3.12 23.38 5.14
N PHE A 9 1.78 23.30 5.11
CA PHE A 9 0.92 24.37 5.60
C PHE A 9 0.97 24.52 7.12
N GLU A 10 0.96 23.41 7.86
CA GLU A 10 1.08 23.41 9.33
C GLU A 10 2.40 24.04 9.77
N ILE A 11 3.52 23.60 9.18
CA ILE A 11 4.84 24.19 9.41
C ILE A 11 4.81 25.69 9.12
N GLN A 12 4.19 26.12 8.02
CA GLN A 12 4.06 27.54 7.69
C GLN A 12 3.27 28.33 8.75
N GLN A 13 2.19 27.78 9.28
CA GLN A 13 1.42 28.45 10.33
C GLN A 13 2.24 28.57 11.61
N THR A 14 2.99 27.52 11.96
CA THR A 14 3.78 27.53 13.19
C THR A 14 5.01 28.43 13.08
N THR A 15 5.69 28.51 11.92
CA THR A 15 6.79 29.49 11.74
C THR A 15 6.28 30.93 11.90
N LYS A 16 5.09 31.24 11.37
CA LYS A 16 4.46 32.55 11.56
C LYS A 16 4.11 32.84 13.01
N PHE A 17 3.61 31.84 13.73
CA PHE A 17 3.29 31.97 15.15
C PHE A 17 4.52 32.29 16.01
N HIS A 18 5.70 31.84 15.59
CA HIS A 18 6.97 32.11 16.27
C HIS A 18 7.72 33.34 15.74
N ASP A 19 7.06 34.21 14.96
CA ASP A 19 7.64 35.41 14.35
C ASP A 19 8.86 35.13 13.45
N ILE A 20 8.91 33.94 12.85
CA ILE A 20 9.97 33.54 11.91
C ILE A 20 9.50 33.87 10.48
N GLU A 21 10.12 34.86 9.85
CA GLU A 21 9.79 35.28 8.48
C GLU A 21 10.43 34.37 7.42
N ILE A 22 9.68 33.38 6.96
CA ILE A 22 10.07 32.53 5.81
C ILE A 22 8.97 32.57 4.75
N LYS A 23 9.37 32.76 3.49
CA LYS A 23 8.43 32.68 2.36
C LYS A 23 7.84 31.29 2.28
N ARG A 24 6.54 31.20 2.00
CA ARG A 24 5.83 29.92 1.81
C ARG A 24 6.53 28.99 0.82
N SER A 25 7.02 29.55 -0.30
CA SER A 25 7.75 28.78 -1.31
C SER A 25 9.01 28.14 -0.74
N TYR A 26 9.72 28.82 0.16
CA TYR A 26 10.94 28.26 0.77
C TYR A 26 10.61 27.14 1.75
N ILE A 27 9.52 27.25 2.52
CA ILE A 27 9.05 26.14 3.36
C ILE A 27 8.75 24.91 2.52
N ASN A 28 8.07 25.08 1.39
CA ASN A 28 7.79 23.98 0.47
C ASN A 28 9.09 23.30 -0.01
N GLU A 29 10.08 24.08 -0.44
CA GLU A 29 11.36 23.52 -0.91
C GLU A 29 12.17 22.88 0.22
N ILE A 30 12.13 23.44 1.43
CA ILE A 30 12.80 22.85 2.61
C ILE A 30 12.14 21.53 3.01
N VAL A 31 10.81 21.48 3.03
CA VAL A 31 10.07 20.23 3.27
C VAL A 31 10.41 19.21 2.20
N ALA A 32 10.53 19.63 0.94
CA ALA A 32 10.96 18.72 -0.12
C ALA A 32 12.35 18.16 0.10
N ALA A 33 13.30 19.01 0.46
CA ALA A 33 14.66 18.62 0.75
C ALA A 33 14.75 17.62 1.92
N LEU A 34 13.95 17.81 2.98
CA LEU A 34 13.90 16.88 4.12
C LEU A 34 13.48 15.46 3.72
N PHE A 35 12.62 15.32 2.72
CA PHE A 35 12.20 14.03 2.18
C PHE A 35 13.08 13.55 1.02
N GLY A 36 14.24 14.17 0.76
CA GLY A 36 15.16 13.76 -0.31
C GLY A 36 14.80 14.28 -1.71
N PHE A 37 13.85 15.21 -1.82
CA PHE A 37 13.40 15.74 -3.12
C PHE A 37 13.98 17.13 -3.41
N LYS A 38 14.43 17.31 -4.66
CA LYS A 38 14.97 18.61 -5.12
C LYS A 38 13.95 19.73 -5.14
N THR A 39 12.68 19.40 -5.41
CA THR A 39 11.61 20.39 -5.46
C THR A 39 10.32 19.89 -4.81
N PHE A 40 9.50 20.82 -4.32
CA PHE A 40 8.18 20.44 -3.78
C PHE A 40 7.25 19.84 -4.84
N ASN A 41 7.37 20.27 -6.09
CA ASN A 41 6.60 19.68 -7.19
C ASN A 41 7.02 18.23 -7.47
N SER A 42 8.33 17.92 -7.45
CA SER A 42 8.79 16.54 -7.61
C SER A 42 8.30 15.64 -6.47
N LEU A 43 8.34 16.13 -5.23
CA LEU A 43 7.76 15.41 -4.10
C LEU A 43 6.27 15.16 -4.32
N LYS A 44 5.49 16.18 -4.66
CA LYS A 44 4.04 16.05 -4.79
C LYS A 44 3.60 15.15 -5.96
N LEU A 45 4.31 15.19 -7.09
CA LEU A 45 3.88 14.54 -8.33
C LEU A 45 4.55 13.19 -8.59
N SER A 46 5.69 12.93 -7.96
CA SER A 46 6.55 11.79 -8.30
C SER A 46 6.94 10.94 -7.10
N SER A 47 6.16 11.02 -6.03
CA SER A 47 6.35 10.19 -4.84
C SER A 47 5.04 9.59 -4.34
N TYR A 48 5.18 8.51 -3.58
CA TYR A 48 4.11 7.81 -2.92
C TYR A 48 4.35 7.83 -1.42
N PRO A 49 3.38 8.27 -0.60
CA PRO A 49 3.50 8.12 0.84
C PRO A 49 3.59 6.65 1.23
N ILE A 50 4.35 6.34 2.27
CA ILE A 50 4.36 5.03 2.91
C ILE A 50 4.42 5.22 4.42
N PHE A 51 3.55 4.51 5.13
CA PHE A 51 3.49 4.55 6.58
C PHE A 51 4.83 4.12 7.19
N THR A 52 5.26 4.79 8.26
CA THR A 52 6.41 4.41 9.08
C THR A 52 6.15 4.77 10.53
N ASP A 53 6.69 3.98 11.45
CA ASP A 53 6.58 4.24 12.88
C ASP A 53 7.47 5.40 13.33
N SER A 54 8.55 5.68 12.59
CA SER A 54 9.45 6.82 12.81
C SER A 54 10.02 7.32 11.49
N ILE A 55 10.16 8.64 11.35
CA ILE A 55 10.81 9.27 10.19
C ILE A 55 12.23 9.79 10.49
N ASP A 56 12.63 9.89 11.76
CA ASP A 56 13.82 10.67 12.16
C ASP A 56 15.12 10.19 11.50
N ASP A 57 15.32 8.87 11.36
CA ASP A 57 16.51 8.28 10.74
C ASP A 57 16.41 8.15 9.21
N GLN A 58 15.32 8.62 8.62
CA GLN A 58 14.98 8.41 7.21
C GLN A 58 14.89 9.73 6.42
N LEU A 59 15.11 10.87 7.07
CA LEU A 59 15.15 12.19 6.44
C LEU A 59 16.53 12.49 5.87
N ASP A 60 16.56 13.25 4.77
CA ASP A 60 17.79 13.67 4.11
C ASP A 60 18.30 14.98 4.72
N GLY A 61 19.13 14.84 5.76
CA GLY A 61 19.75 15.96 6.46
C GLY A 61 20.72 16.77 5.58
N GLU A 62 21.45 16.10 4.69
CA GLU A 62 22.42 16.76 3.80
C GLU A 62 21.70 17.64 2.77
N LEU A 63 20.65 17.12 2.13
CA LEU A 63 19.86 17.90 1.17
C LEU A 63 19.13 19.06 1.87
N PHE A 64 18.65 18.84 3.10
CA PHE A 64 18.05 19.90 3.92
C PHE A 64 19.02 21.05 4.20
N GLU A 65 20.25 20.75 4.65
CA GLU A 65 21.27 21.76 4.94
C GLU A 65 21.62 22.56 3.68
N ASN A 66 21.93 21.86 2.58
CA ASN A 66 22.21 22.48 1.29
C ASN A 66 21.08 23.40 0.82
N ARG A 67 19.82 22.96 0.97
CA ARG A 67 18.66 23.77 0.56
C ARG A 67 18.46 25.00 1.44
N CYS A 68 18.72 24.89 2.74
CA CYS A 68 18.68 26.04 3.65
C CYS A 68 19.70 27.11 3.24
N GLU A 69 20.94 26.70 2.91
CA GLU A 69 21.99 27.62 2.44
C GLU A 69 21.60 28.32 1.13
N GLU A 70 21.13 27.58 0.13
CA GLU A 70 20.72 28.13 -1.17
C GLU A 70 19.59 29.18 -1.04
N LEU A 71 18.67 28.96 -0.10
CA LEU A 71 17.52 29.84 0.12
C LEU A 71 17.80 30.96 1.14
N ASN A 72 19.02 31.00 1.68
CA ASN A 72 19.44 31.90 2.76
C ASN A 72 18.51 31.82 3.99
N VAL A 73 18.14 30.59 4.36
CA VAL A 73 17.33 30.25 5.54
C VAL A 73 18.24 29.67 6.61
N SER A 74 18.06 30.10 7.86
CA SER A 74 18.90 29.65 8.97
C SER A 74 18.73 28.17 9.27
N ILE A 75 19.83 27.42 9.27
CA ILE A 75 19.87 26.00 9.67
C ILE A 75 19.51 25.81 11.15
N ALA A 76 19.56 26.88 11.97
CA ALA A 76 19.10 26.85 13.36
C ALA A 76 17.60 26.49 13.51
N LEU A 77 16.86 26.45 12.40
CA LEU A 77 15.48 25.97 12.33
C LEU A 77 15.37 24.44 12.24
N ALA A 78 16.45 23.69 12.05
CA ALA A 78 16.39 22.22 11.98
C ALA A 78 15.67 21.58 13.17
N PRO A 79 15.90 21.98 14.45
CA PRO A 79 15.18 21.42 15.59
C PRO A 79 13.68 21.74 15.55
N PHE A 80 13.29 22.86 14.92
CA PHE A 80 11.91 23.22 14.72
C PHE A 80 11.22 22.27 13.74
N PHE A 81 11.84 21.99 12.59
CA PHE A 81 11.32 21.03 11.62
C PHE A 81 11.25 19.62 12.22
N GLN A 82 12.31 19.16 12.89
CA GLN A 82 12.34 17.85 13.56
C GLN A 82 11.19 17.68 14.56
N LYS A 83 10.92 18.70 15.39
CA LYS A 83 9.80 18.63 16.36
C LYS A 83 8.43 18.50 15.69
N HIS A 84 8.23 19.14 14.54
CA HIS A 84 6.97 19.01 13.80
C HIS A 84 6.85 17.67 13.07
N LEU A 85 7.99 17.11 12.69
CA LEU A 85 8.11 15.83 11.99
C LEU A 85 8.02 14.64 12.95
N SER A 86 8.33 14.78 14.24
CA SER A 86 8.33 13.67 15.19
C SER A 86 6.99 12.91 15.31
N ASN A 87 5.87 13.55 14.96
CA ASN A 87 4.53 12.94 14.97
C ASN A 87 4.00 12.64 13.56
N TYR A 88 4.85 12.76 12.54
CA TYR A 88 4.50 12.50 11.15
C TYR A 88 4.90 11.07 10.79
N HIS A 89 3.92 10.27 10.36
CA HIS A 89 4.09 8.83 10.16
C HIS A 89 4.21 8.41 8.69
N PHE A 90 4.58 9.33 7.80
CA PHE A 90 4.71 9.02 6.37
C PHE A 90 6.08 9.43 5.85
N LEU A 91 6.71 8.50 5.14
CA LEU A 91 7.78 8.82 4.21
C LEU A 91 7.21 8.99 2.82
N TYR A 92 7.99 9.63 1.94
CA TYR A 92 7.66 9.76 0.54
C TYR A 92 8.74 9.08 -0.28
N LEU A 93 8.36 8.02 -1.00
CA LEU A 93 9.27 7.25 -1.84
C LEU A 93 8.96 7.49 -3.30
N THR A 94 10.00 7.57 -4.12
CA THR A 94 9.87 7.51 -5.58
C THR A 94 9.30 6.16 -6.01
N ASN A 95 8.87 6.06 -7.27
CA ASN A 95 8.41 4.79 -7.84
C ASN A 95 9.51 3.71 -7.79
N GLU A 96 10.76 4.09 -8.03
CA GLU A 96 11.89 3.16 -7.97
C GLU A 96 12.13 2.65 -6.55
N GLU A 97 12.15 3.53 -5.55
CA GLU A 97 12.30 3.15 -4.15
C GLU A 97 11.13 2.29 -3.65
N MET A 98 9.90 2.61 -4.05
CA MET A 98 8.72 1.80 -3.73
C MET A 98 8.81 0.41 -4.34
N SER A 99 9.23 0.33 -5.61
CA SER A 99 9.43 -0.94 -6.31
C SER A 99 10.54 -1.78 -5.67
N GLN A 100 11.64 -1.14 -5.26
CA GLN A 100 12.74 -1.81 -4.55
C GLN A 100 12.28 -2.32 -3.18
N LEU A 101 11.57 -1.50 -2.40
CA LEU A 101 11.02 -1.87 -1.10
C LEU A 101 10.17 -3.14 -1.20
N VAL A 102 9.26 -3.20 -2.17
CA VAL A 102 8.38 -4.35 -2.37
C VAL A 102 9.16 -5.57 -2.85
N ARG A 103 10.05 -5.43 -3.84
CA ARG A 103 10.88 -6.56 -4.31
C ARG A 103 11.70 -7.16 -3.18
N HIS A 104 12.38 -6.32 -2.39
CA HIS A 104 13.15 -6.79 -1.25
C HIS A 104 12.30 -7.55 -0.23
N ALA A 105 11.06 -7.14 0.00
CA ALA A 105 10.16 -7.83 0.92
C ALA A 105 9.51 -9.10 0.34
N LEU A 106 9.42 -9.21 -0.99
CA LEU A 106 9.03 -10.46 -1.66
C LEU A 106 10.19 -11.47 -1.70
N ASP A 107 11.43 -10.98 -1.77
CA ASP A 107 12.63 -11.83 -1.75
C ASP A 107 13.06 -12.26 -0.33
N ASP A 108 12.64 -11.54 0.72
CA ASP A 108 12.98 -11.77 2.13
C ASP A 108 11.72 -11.87 3.01
N ASP A 109 11.34 -13.12 3.35
CA ASP A 109 10.19 -13.45 4.21
C ASP A 109 10.18 -12.69 5.54
N SER A 110 11.36 -12.31 6.08
CA SER A 110 11.44 -11.60 7.36
C SER A 110 10.91 -10.17 7.29
N LEU A 111 10.85 -9.59 6.09
CA LEU A 111 10.37 -8.23 5.82
C LEU A 111 8.94 -8.21 5.29
N HIS A 112 8.43 -9.35 4.80
CA HIS A 112 7.13 -9.48 4.14
C HIS A 112 5.99 -8.88 4.97
N ASP A 113 5.80 -9.36 6.21
CA ASP A 113 4.73 -8.90 7.09
C ASP A 113 4.85 -7.40 7.42
N ASN A 114 6.07 -6.90 7.61
CA ASN A 114 6.30 -5.50 7.92
C ASN A 114 5.88 -4.58 6.76
N VAL A 115 6.33 -4.88 5.55
CA VAL A 115 6.02 -4.05 4.37
C VAL A 115 4.55 -4.16 4.00
N LEU A 116 3.96 -5.36 4.09
CA LEU A 116 2.54 -5.57 3.87
C LEU A 116 1.67 -4.75 4.84
N GLU A 117 2.00 -4.73 6.12
CA GLU A 117 1.30 -3.91 7.13
C GLU A 117 1.44 -2.41 6.84
N ARG A 118 2.64 -1.95 6.47
CA ARG A 118 2.86 -0.55 6.09
C ARG A 118 2.01 -0.15 4.88
N LEU A 119 1.94 -1.00 3.85
CA LEU A 119 1.10 -0.77 2.68
C LEU A 119 -0.39 -0.72 3.05
N LYS A 120 -0.88 -1.65 3.89
CA LYS A 120 -2.27 -1.67 4.36
C LYS A 120 -2.62 -0.41 5.15
N LYS A 121 -1.78 0.00 6.10
CA LYS A 121 -1.97 1.25 6.87
C LYS A 121 -1.99 2.47 5.95
N THR A 122 -1.10 2.50 4.96
CA THR A 122 -1.05 3.58 3.97
C THR A 122 -2.31 3.62 3.13
N PHE A 123 -2.82 2.47 2.68
CA PHE A 123 -4.03 2.39 1.88
C PHE A 123 -5.27 2.89 2.64
N ILE A 124 -5.37 2.66 3.95
CA ILE A 124 -6.45 3.20 4.79
C ILE A 124 -6.49 4.74 4.75
N GLU A 125 -5.32 5.38 4.75
CA GLU A 125 -5.20 6.84 4.74
C GLU A 125 -5.26 7.45 3.33
N PHE A 126 -4.92 6.65 2.31
CA PHE A 126 -4.91 7.05 0.90
C PHE A 126 -5.70 6.07 0.02
N PRO A 127 -7.01 5.83 0.29
CA PRO A 127 -7.80 4.78 -0.36
C PRO A 127 -8.01 5.00 -1.86
N GLN A 128 -7.86 6.23 -2.33
CA GLN A 128 -8.02 6.62 -3.73
C GLN A 128 -6.80 6.29 -4.61
N VAL A 129 -5.67 5.90 -4.03
CA VAL A 129 -4.43 5.68 -4.79
C VAL A 129 -4.32 4.21 -5.15
N SER A 130 -4.55 3.90 -6.43
CA SER A 130 -4.64 2.52 -6.95
C SER A 130 -3.37 1.67 -6.80
N ILE A 131 -2.20 2.29 -6.65
CA ILE A 131 -0.93 1.56 -6.52
C ILE A 131 -0.89 0.70 -5.25
N TYR A 132 -1.44 1.17 -4.12
CA TYR A 132 -1.37 0.43 -2.86
C TYR A 132 -2.13 -0.89 -2.90
N PRO A 133 -3.42 -0.94 -3.28
CA PRO A 133 -4.12 -2.23 -3.38
C PRO A 133 -3.45 -3.12 -4.43
N TYR A 134 -2.87 -2.58 -5.51
CA TYR A 134 -2.13 -3.40 -6.46
C TYR A 134 -0.87 -4.03 -5.83
N LEU A 135 -0.04 -3.24 -5.14
CA LEU A 135 1.15 -3.75 -4.46
C LEU A 135 0.78 -4.75 -3.37
N ILE A 136 -0.27 -4.50 -2.58
CA ILE A 136 -0.78 -5.45 -1.59
C ILE A 136 -1.19 -6.76 -2.26
N ALA A 137 -1.82 -6.72 -3.42
CA ALA A 137 -2.15 -7.92 -4.18
C ALA A 137 -0.89 -8.73 -4.53
N GLN A 138 0.22 -8.08 -4.91
CA GLN A 138 1.46 -8.80 -5.26
C GLN A 138 2.00 -9.64 -4.08
N PHE A 139 1.84 -9.20 -2.83
CA PHE A 139 2.20 -10.02 -1.65
C PHE A 139 1.34 -11.28 -1.49
N TYR A 140 0.15 -11.30 -2.09
CA TYR A 140 -0.76 -12.45 -2.09
C TYR A 140 -0.72 -13.24 -3.41
N SER A 141 0.11 -12.85 -4.39
CA SER A 141 0.11 -13.43 -5.73
C SER A 141 0.68 -14.85 -5.78
N ASP A 142 1.61 -15.20 -4.86
CA ASP A 142 2.37 -16.46 -4.87
C ASP A 142 1.58 -17.75 -4.52
N CYS A 143 0.26 -17.74 -4.62
CA CYS A 143 -0.58 -18.79 -4.03
C CYS A 143 -0.80 -20.03 -4.91
N GLU A 144 0.10 -20.30 -5.84
CA GLU A 144 0.07 -21.53 -6.64
C GLU A 144 1.37 -22.36 -6.56
N SER A 145 2.44 -21.90 -5.88
CA SER A 145 3.75 -22.58 -5.96
C SER A 145 3.90 -23.77 -5.00
N ASP A 146 3.35 -23.73 -3.79
CA ASP A 146 3.73 -24.68 -2.73
C ASP A 146 2.66 -25.70 -2.31
N PHE A 147 1.39 -25.52 -2.70
CA PHE A 147 0.33 -26.43 -2.30
C PHE A 147 0.04 -27.47 -3.36
N ASP A 148 0.43 -28.71 -3.07
CA ASP A 148 0.13 -29.85 -3.92
C ASP A 148 -1.35 -30.25 -3.82
N GLU A 149 -2.20 -29.54 -4.57
CA GLU A 149 -3.61 -29.92 -4.78
C GLU A 149 -3.75 -31.32 -5.38
N GLN A 150 -2.69 -31.90 -5.97
CA GLN A 150 -2.71 -33.22 -6.58
C GLN A 150 -2.43 -34.36 -5.59
N ASN A 151 -2.20 -34.08 -4.31
CA ASN A 151 -2.02 -35.10 -3.28
C ASN A 151 -3.33 -35.90 -3.09
N LYS A 152 -3.46 -37.02 -3.83
CA LYS A 152 -4.68 -37.83 -3.88
C LYS A 152 -5.07 -38.42 -2.53
N ASP A 153 -4.08 -38.81 -1.72
CA ASP A 153 -4.31 -39.43 -0.41
C ASP A 153 -4.83 -38.40 0.60
N MET A 154 -4.21 -37.21 0.65
CA MET A 154 -4.67 -36.14 1.54
C MET A 154 -6.03 -35.57 1.11
N ASN A 155 -6.28 -35.42 -0.19
CA ASN A 155 -7.60 -35.03 -0.67
C ASN A 155 -8.68 -36.07 -0.35
N TYR A 156 -8.39 -37.36 -0.48
CA TYR A 156 -9.30 -38.42 -0.07
C TYR A 156 -9.64 -38.34 1.44
N LEU A 157 -8.62 -38.17 2.28
CA LEU A 157 -8.79 -38.00 3.73
C LEU A 157 -9.58 -36.72 4.07
N TYR A 158 -9.31 -35.62 3.37
CA TYR A 158 -10.01 -34.35 3.51
C TYR A 158 -11.51 -34.49 3.19
N HIS A 159 -11.88 -35.13 2.08
CA HIS A 159 -13.29 -35.38 1.76
C HIS A 159 -13.99 -36.26 2.79
N ARG A 160 -13.30 -37.24 3.38
CA ARG A 160 -13.84 -38.04 4.48
C ARG A 160 -14.05 -37.22 5.76
N TYR A 161 -13.11 -36.33 6.08
CA TYR A 161 -13.21 -35.40 7.19
C TYR A 161 -14.44 -34.48 7.04
N LEU A 162 -14.64 -33.90 5.85
CA LEU A 162 -15.82 -33.07 5.56
C LEU A 162 -17.16 -33.83 5.70
N GLN A 163 -17.15 -35.15 5.50
CA GLN A 163 -18.31 -36.02 5.66
C GLN A 163 -18.51 -36.50 7.12
N GLY A 164 -17.70 -36.05 8.07
CA GLY A 164 -17.75 -36.47 9.47
C GLY A 164 -17.34 -37.93 9.70
N LYS A 165 -16.62 -38.55 8.75
CA LYS A 165 -16.17 -39.94 8.88
C LYS A 165 -14.94 -40.04 9.77
N GLU A 166 -14.84 -41.13 10.52
CA GLU A 166 -13.68 -41.41 11.36
C GLU A 166 -12.40 -41.49 10.52
N ILE A 167 -11.35 -40.79 10.99
CA ILE A 167 -10.01 -40.77 10.42
C ILE A 167 -9.07 -41.46 11.41
N SER A 168 -8.24 -42.36 10.89
CA SER A 168 -7.27 -43.09 11.72
C SER A 168 -6.28 -42.12 12.40
N PRO A 169 -5.95 -42.32 13.69
CA PRO A 169 -5.00 -41.48 14.42
C PRO A 169 -3.63 -41.35 13.74
N THR A 170 -3.20 -42.38 13.00
CA THR A 170 -1.93 -42.39 12.26
C THR A 170 -1.87 -41.32 11.18
N TRP A 171 -3.00 -40.96 10.58
CA TRP A 171 -3.09 -40.01 9.46
C TRP A 171 -3.54 -38.61 9.89
N LYS A 172 -4.01 -38.46 11.13
CA LYS A 172 -4.63 -37.22 11.61
C LYS A 172 -3.70 -36.01 11.57
N ALA A 173 -2.45 -36.16 12.03
CA ALA A 173 -1.49 -35.05 12.03
C ALA A 173 -1.15 -34.54 10.61
N GLY A 174 -1.02 -35.46 9.64
CA GLY A 174 -0.80 -35.10 8.23
C GLY A 174 -2.01 -34.38 7.63
N LEU A 175 -3.23 -34.87 7.92
CA LEU A 175 -4.47 -34.23 7.49
C LEU A 175 -4.65 -32.83 8.11
N ASP A 176 -4.35 -32.67 9.40
CA ASP A 176 -4.45 -31.37 10.09
C ASP A 176 -3.51 -30.32 9.46
N ASN A 177 -2.29 -30.72 9.07
CA ASN A 177 -1.36 -29.84 8.37
C ASN A 177 -1.87 -29.50 6.96
N PHE A 178 -2.35 -30.49 6.20
CA PHE A 178 -2.91 -30.27 4.86
C PHE A 178 -4.12 -29.32 4.88
N ILE A 179 -5.00 -29.43 5.89
CA ILE A 179 -6.14 -28.51 6.06
C ILE A 179 -5.64 -27.09 6.28
N LYS A 180 -4.67 -26.88 7.19
CA LYS A 180 -4.11 -25.56 7.47
C LYS A 180 -3.47 -24.93 6.23
N GLU A 181 -2.70 -25.70 5.48
CA GLU A 181 -2.09 -25.23 4.23
C GLU A 181 -3.16 -24.84 3.21
N LYS A 182 -4.19 -25.69 3.03
CA LYS A 182 -5.32 -25.41 2.14
C LYS A 182 -6.09 -24.14 2.52
N GLU A 183 -6.39 -23.96 3.81
CA GLU A 183 -7.07 -22.78 4.33
C GLU A 183 -6.26 -21.50 4.09
N ARG A 184 -4.94 -21.55 4.36
CA ARG A 184 -4.02 -20.44 4.12
C ARG A 184 -3.98 -20.02 2.64
N ASN A 185 -3.90 -20.97 1.71
CA ASN A 185 -3.85 -20.64 0.29
C ASN A 185 -5.18 -20.06 -0.22
N ASN A 186 -6.30 -20.57 0.27
CA ASN A 186 -7.61 -19.99 -0.05
C ASN A 186 -7.70 -18.55 0.45
N GLU A 187 -7.27 -18.29 1.69
CA GLU A 187 -7.25 -16.92 2.25
C GLU A 187 -6.38 -15.98 1.41
N TYR A 188 -5.19 -16.43 1.00
CA TYR A 188 -4.33 -15.61 0.18
C TYR A 188 -4.91 -15.38 -1.23
N LYS A 189 -5.45 -16.41 -1.88
CA LYS A 189 -6.13 -16.27 -3.18
C LYS A 189 -7.31 -15.29 -3.11
N ASP A 190 -8.13 -15.39 -2.07
CA ASP A 190 -9.25 -14.48 -1.84
C ASP A 190 -8.75 -13.03 -1.65
N ASN A 191 -7.69 -12.83 -0.88
CA ASN A 191 -7.08 -11.52 -0.68
C ASN A 191 -6.45 -10.98 -1.97
N TYR A 192 -5.76 -11.81 -2.74
CA TYR A 192 -5.18 -11.45 -4.04
C TYR A 192 -6.26 -10.88 -4.97
N ILE A 193 -7.32 -11.66 -5.19
CA ILE A 193 -8.43 -11.26 -6.06
C ILE A 193 -9.13 -10.02 -5.51
N LYS A 194 -9.38 -9.95 -4.20
CA LYS A 194 -10.00 -8.78 -3.55
C LYS A 194 -9.20 -7.50 -3.82
N TYR A 195 -7.90 -7.51 -3.57
CA TYR A 195 -7.07 -6.32 -3.74
C TYR A 195 -6.84 -5.96 -5.21
N LEU A 196 -6.77 -6.96 -6.11
CA LEU A 196 -6.80 -6.71 -7.55
C LEU A 196 -8.09 -6.01 -8.00
N LYS A 197 -9.26 -6.48 -7.55
CA LYS A 197 -10.56 -5.84 -7.85
C LYS A 197 -10.60 -4.37 -7.41
N ILE A 198 -10.12 -4.09 -6.19
CA ILE A 198 -10.02 -2.73 -5.67
C ILE A 198 -9.08 -1.88 -6.55
N ALA A 199 -7.89 -2.40 -6.85
CA ALA A 199 -6.91 -1.68 -7.67
C ALA A 199 -7.43 -1.39 -9.09
N ALA A 200 -8.09 -2.36 -9.71
CA ALA A 200 -8.69 -2.24 -11.02
C ALA A 200 -9.82 -1.19 -11.05
N HIS A 201 -10.68 -1.19 -10.03
CA HIS A 201 -11.73 -0.18 -9.87
C HIS A 201 -11.16 1.24 -9.70
N LEU A 202 -10.00 1.38 -9.06
CA LEU A 202 -9.27 2.64 -8.94
C LEU A 202 -8.43 2.99 -10.19
N GLY A 203 -8.54 2.22 -11.27
CA GLY A 203 -7.89 2.51 -12.55
C GLY A 203 -6.49 1.92 -12.73
N SER A 204 -6.09 0.93 -11.93
CA SER A 204 -4.83 0.19 -12.17
C SER A 204 -4.98 -0.71 -13.40
N PHE A 205 -4.34 -0.33 -14.51
CA PHE A 205 -4.30 -1.13 -15.73
C PHE A 205 -3.66 -2.53 -15.54
N PRO A 206 -2.53 -2.67 -14.82
CA PRO A 206 -1.99 -4.00 -14.51
C PRO A 206 -2.99 -4.89 -13.76
N ALA A 207 -3.71 -4.34 -12.79
CA ALA A 207 -4.71 -5.10 -12.05
C ALA A 207 -5.88 -5.55 -12.94
N GLN A 208 -6.34 -4.69 -13.85
CA GLN A 208 -7.36 -5.05 -14.84
C GLN A 208 -6.88 -6.20 -15.73
N LEU A 209 -5.64 -6.13 -16.22
CA LEU A 209 -5.04 -7.16 -17.06
C LEU A 209 -4.93 -8.51 -16.33
N GLU A 210 -4.51 -8.50 -15.07
CA GLU A 210 -4.40 -9.70 -14.23
C GLU A 210 -5.79 -10.28 -13.91
N LEU A 211 -6.79 -9.45 -13.63
CA LEU A 211 -8.17 -9.92 -13.40
C LEU A 211 -8.80 -10.61 -14.61
N TYR A 212 -8.44 -10.23 -15.83
CA TYR A 212 -8.93 -10.94 -17.02
C TYR A 212 -8.55 -12.43 -17.02
N GLN A 213 -7.44 -12.82 -16.39
CA GLN A 213 -7.05 -14.23 -16.24
C GLN A 213 -8.01 -15.01 -15.33
N PHE A 214 -8.72 -14.32 -14.44
CA PHE A 214 -9.77 -14.88 -13.59
C PHE A 214 -11.17 -14.74 -14.21
N GLY A 215 -11.32 -13.90 -15.25
CA GLY A 215 -12.57 -13.47 -15.86
C GLY A 215 -13.21 -14.42 -16.88
N ASP A 216 -12.57 -15.56 -17.19
CA ASP A 216 -13.19 -16.60 -18.04
C ASP A 216 -14.21 -17.49 -17.26
N ASN A 217 -14.49 -17.20 -15.98
CA ASN A 217 -15.44 -18.00 -15.19
C ASN A 217 -16.57 -17.24 -14.48
N ASP A 218 -16.59 -15.90 -14.44
CA ASP A 218 -17.69 -15.17 -13.79
C ASP A 218 -18.22 -14.09 -14.73
N HIS A 219 -19.44 -14.34 -15.23
CA HIS A 219 -20.27 -13.39 -15.95
C HIS A 219 -20.23 -12.02 -15.27
N TYR A 220 -19.82 -11.01 -16.03
CA TYR A 220 -20.31 -9.65 -15.87
C TYR A 220 -21.83 -9.68 -15.99
N VAL A 221 -22.52 -9.83 -14.86
CA VAL A 221 -23.85 -9.26 -14.72
C VAL A 221 -23.59 -7.83 -14.25
N ASP A 222 -23.48 -6.93 -15.23
CA ASP A 222 -23.74 -5.53 -15.00
C ASP A 222 -25.20 -5.45 -14.54
N ASP A 223 -25.42 -5.48 -13.22
CA ASP A 223 -26.62 -4.88 -12.63
C ASP A 223 -26.42 -3.36 -12.66
N ASP A 224 -26.24 -2.81 -13.85
CA ASP A 224 -26.65 -1.45 -14.16
C ASP A 224 -28.17 -1.49 -14.31
N ASP A 225 -28.86 -1.56 -13.17
CA ASP A 225 -30.20 -0.98 -13.02
C ASP A 225 -30.04 0.53 -13.22
N PHE A 226 -29.83 0.91 -14.47
CA PHE A 226 -30.04 2.26 -14.95
C PHE A 226 -31.56 2.42 -15.02
N ASP A 227 -32.14 2.97 -13.95
CA ASP A 227 -33.51 3.47 -13.92
C ASP A 227 -33.66 4.54 -15.02
N GLU A 228 -33.93 4.10 -16.24
CA GLU A 228 -34.36 4.96 -17.35
C GLU A 228 -35.87 5.16 -17.23
N ASP A 229 -36.27 5.82 -16.15
CA ASP A 229 -37.62 6.37 -16.04
C ASP A 229 -37.78 7.49 -17.07
N MET A 230 -38.88 7.39 -17.82
CA MET A 230 -39.63 8.52 -18.39
C MET A 230 -38.95 9.31 -19.52
N TYR A 231 -39.14 8.87 -20.76
CA TYR A 231 -39.67 9.76 -21.82
C TYR A 231 -40.52 8.97 -22.81
N ASP A 232 -41.75 8.68 -22.40
CA ASP A 232 -42.85 8.49 -23.33
C ASP A 232 -43.24 9.86 -23.91
N TYR A 233 -42.88 10.11 -25.16
CA TYR A 233 -43.51 11.14 -26.00
C TYR A 233 -43.64 10.58 -27.41
N SER A 234 -44.68 9.78 -27.63
CA SER A 234 -45.25 9.61 -28.96
C SER A 234 -46.74 9.97 -28.96
N HIS A 235 -47.02 11.13 -29.57
CA HIS A 235 -48.31 11.65 -30.09
C HIS A 235 -49.33 12.22 -29.10
#